data_AF-A0A1B5DMI4-F1
#
_entry.id   AF-A0A1B5DMI4-F1
#
_cell.length_a   1.000
_cell.length_b   1.000
_cell.length_c   1.000
_cell.angle_alpha   90.00
_cell.angle_beta   90.00
_cell.angle_gamma   90.00
#
_symmetry.space_group_name_H-M   'P 1'
#
loop_
_entity.id
_entity.type
_entity.pdbx_description
1 polymer ?
#
loop_
_entity_poly.entity_id
_entity_poly.type
_entity_poly.pdbx_seq_one_letter_code
_entity_poly.pdbx_strand_id
1 'polypeptide(L)'
;MQTYHFWADDESPDIGIDLLLLASRQWFSRIESYSTSADLQMRSTQQMSITLPIEMATLVKAKVASGEYATENEVIRDGLRALLARDRAMEDWLRDEVVPAAAALEAEPERALSTEQVRQHMAARRQRKNPGKP
;
A
#
# COMPACT_ATOMS: atom_id res chain seq x y z
N MET A 1 -62.08 -29.46 -27.33
CA MET A 1 -61.27 -29.61 -28.55
C MET A 1 -61.64 -28.47 -29.48
N GLN A 2 -60.61 -27.75 -29.99
CA GLN A 2 -60.60 -26.87 -31.18
C GLN A 2 -61.57 -25.66 -31.19
N THR A 3 -61.14 -24.38 -31.19
CA THR A 3 -60.34 -23.59 -32.17
C THR A 3 -60.87 -23.75 -33.60
N TYR A 4 -61.26 -22.74 -34.39
CA TYR A 4 -60.78 -21.37 -34.60
C TYR A 4 -61.88 -20.52 -35.26
N HIS A 5 -61.73 -19.19 -35.19
CA HIS A 5 -61.85 -18.15 -36.26
C HIS A 5 -62.34 -16.83 -35.62
N PHE A 6 -61.95 -15.61 -35.99
CA PHE A 6 -60.90 -14.98 -36.79
C PHE A 6 -61.24 -13.46 -36.79
N TRP A 7 -60.32 -12.61 -36.29
CA TRP A 7 -60.10 -11.16 -36.52
C TRP A 7 -61.10 -10.06 -36.13
N ALA A 8 -60.61 -9.06 -35.38
CA ALA A 8 -60.20 -7.73 -35.90
C ALA A 8 -59.32 -6.95 -34.89
N ASP A 9 -58.34 -6.18 -35.41
CA ASP A 9 -57.41 -5.22 -34.76
C ASP A 9 -58.08 -4.00 -34.09
N ASP A 10 -57.39 -3.37 -33.13
CA ASP A 10 -57.36 -1.89 -32.98
C ASP A 10 -56.13 -1.39 -32.15
N GLU A 11 -55.69 -0.17 -32.47
CA GLU A 11 -54.40 0.52 -32.26
C GLU A 11 -54.08 1.08 -30.84
N SER A 12 -52.81 1.40 -30.57
CA SER A 12 -52.28 2.04 -29.34
C SER A 12 -51.58 3.37 -29.66
N PRO A 13 -51.67 4.43 -28.81
CA PRO A 13 -50.77 5.58 -28.90
C PRO A 13 -50.00 5.95 -27.61
N ASP A 14 -48.89 6.66 -27.87
CA ASP A 14 -47.76 7.14 -27.06
C ASP A 14 -48.02 8.51 -26.39
N ILE A 15 -47.59 8.73 -25.13
CA ILE A 15 -47.53 10.04 -24.42
C ILE A 15 -46.42 9.92 -23.35
N GLY A 16 -45.39 10.76 -23.13
CA GLY A 16 -45.04 12.14 -23.49
C GLY A 16 -44.42 12.81 -22.24
N ILE A 17 -43.11 13.09 -22.25
CA ILE A 17 -42.22 13.32 -21.08
C ILE A 17 -42.44 14.67 -20.33
N ASP A 18 -43.32 15.55 -20.80
CA ASP A 18 -43.49 16.89 -20.23
C ASP A 18 -44.34 16.96 -18.95
N LEU A 19 -45.02 15.88 -18.55
CA LEU A 19 -45.89 15.91 -17.36
C LEU A 19 -45.12 15.69 -16.04
N LEU A 20 -43.87 15.22 -16.08
CA LEU A 20 -43.07 14.95 -14.88
C LEU A 20 -42.44 16.22 -14.25
N LEU A 21 -42.52 17.38 -14.91
CA LEU A 21 -41.91 18.63 -14.45
C LEU A 21 -42.80 19.50 -13.52
N LEU A 22 -44.01 19.06 -13.17
CA LEU A 22 -44.90 19.80 -12.24
C LEU A 22 -44.99 19.25 -10.81
N ALA A 23 -44.40 18.10 -10.51
CA ALA A 23 -44.42 17.53 -9.14
C ALA A 23 -43.18 17.91 -8.29
N SER A 24 -42.35 18.84 -8.76
CA SER A 24 -41.09 19.24 -8.12
C SER A 24 -41.23 20.19 -6.91
N ARG A 25 -42.40 20.26 -6.27
CA ARG A 25 -42.69 21.27 -5.22
C ARG A 25 -43.04 20.74 -3.83
N GLN A 26 -42.88 19.45 -3.57
CA GLN A 26 -42.90 18.88 -2.22
C GLN A 26 -41.62 18.10 -1.88
N TRP A 27 -40.53 18.52 -2.50
CA TRP A 27 -39.19 18.01 -2.31
C TRP A 27 -38.52 18.57 -1.05
N PHE A 28 -39.24 18.63 0.08
CA PHE A 28 -38.67 19.00 1.38
C PHE A 28 -39.45 18.28 2.50
N SER A 29 -38.71 17.57 3.36
CA SER A 29 -39.09 17.15 4.73
C SER A 29 -39.49 15.69 5.03
N ARG A 30 -39.11 14.66 4.26
CA ARG A 30 -39.39 13.27 4.72
C ARG A 30 -38.43 12.14 4.35
N ILE A 31 -37.13 12.37 4.21
CA ILE A 31 -36.14 11.29 4.33
C ILE A 31 -34.98 11.79 5.18
N GLU A 32 -35.27 11.93 6.47
CA GLU A 32 -34.31 11.98 7.55
C GLU A 32 -34.51 10.67 8.31
N SER A 33 -33.42 9.97 8.66
CA SER A 33 -33.38 8.64 9.28
C SER A 33 -33.26 7.47 8.28
N TYR A 34 -32.08 7.31 7.69
CA TYR A 34 -31.22 6.10 7.81
C TYR A 34 -29.97 6.33 6.94
N SER A 35 -29.11 7.28 7.32
CA SER A 35 -27.68 7.08 7.05
C SER A 35 -27.21 6.05 8.06
N THR A 36 -27.34 4.76 7.73
CA THR A 36 -26.75 3.69 8.54
C THR A 36 -25.24 3.85 8.43
N SER A 37 -24.65 4.43 9.47
CA SER A 37 -23.21 4.58 9.69
C SER A 37 -22.45 3.24 9.83
N ALA A 38 -23.03 2.11 9.41
CA ALA A 38 -22.40 0.79 9.42
C ALA A 38 -21.74 0.39 8.09
N ASP A 39 -21.93 1.15 7.01
CA ASP A 39 -21.35 0.86 5.68
C ASP A 39 -20.14 1.76 5.31
N LEU A 40 -19.61 2.53 6.26
CA LEU A 40 -18.21 2.96 6.16
C LEU A 40 -17.31 1.78 6.55
N GLN A 41 -17.37 0.73 5.75
CA GLN A 41 -16.39 -0.34 5.72
C GLN A 41 -15.02 0.34 5.55
N MET A 42 -14.20 0.36 6.62
CA MET A 42 -12.86 0.94 6.54
C MET A 42 -12.08 0.20 5.47
N ARG A 43 -11.98 0.78 4.28
CA ARG A 43 -11.15 0.20 3.22
C ARG A 43 -9.70 0.26 3.68
N SER A 44 -9.10 -0.91 3.94
CA SER A 44 -7.68 -1.03 4.30
C SER A 44 -6.72 -0.70 3.15
N THR A 45 -7.24 -0.43 1.96
CA THR A 45 -6.47 -0.13 0.75
C THR A 45 -7.06 1.07 0.03
N GLN A 46 -6.20 2.02 -0.33
CA GLN A 46 -6.55 3.18 -1.16
C GLN A 46 -5.95 3.00 -2.55
N GLN A 47 -6.76 3.19 -3.60
CA GLN A 47 -6.27 3.23 -4.98
C GLN A 47 -5.60 4.57 -5.24
N MET A 48 -4.42 4.53 -5.88
CA MET A 48 -3.65 5.72 -6.26
C MET A 48 -3.01 5.50 -7.63
N SER A 49 -2.89 6.57 -8.41
CA SER A 49 -2.10 6.58 -9.65
C SER A 49 -0.79 7.30 -9.38
N ILE A 50 0.32 6.68 -9.78
CA ILE A 50 1.66 7.24 -9.65
C ILE A 50 2.35 7.19 -11.01
N THR A 51 3.12 8.23 -11.32
CA THR A 51 3.95 8.26 -12.51
C THR A 51 5.36 7.81 -12.13
N LEU A 52 5.84 6.76 -12.79
CA LEU A 52 7.20 6.26 -12.62
C LEU A 52 8.06 6.65 -13.83
N PRO A 53 9.38 6.86 -13.65
CA PRO A 53 10.31 6.87 -14.76
C PRO A 53 10.17 5.59 -15.60
N ILE A 54 10.33 5.72 -16.92
CA ILE A 54 10.11 4.63 -17.89
C ILE A 54 10.93 3.38 -17.53
N GLU A 55 12.18 3.56 -17.12
CA GLU A 55 13.06 2.47 -16.71
C GLU A 55 12.50 1.71 -15.49
N MET A 56 12.01 2.42 -14.47
CA MET A 56 11.44 1.79 -13.28
C MET A 56 10.12 1.08 -13.59
N ALA A 57 9.27 1.68 -14.42
CA ALA A 57 8.05 1.02 -14.89
C ALA A 57 8.36 -0.27 -15.65
N THR A 58 9.44 -0.28 -16.43
CA THR A 58 9.92 -1.47 -17.16
C THR A 58 10.38 -2.56 -16.19
N LEU A 59 11.13 -2.21 -15.14
CA LEU A 59 11.55 -3.15 -14.10
C LEU A 59 10.36 -3.77 -13.37
N VAL A 60 9.34 -2.97 -13.01
CA VAL A 60 8.13 -3.47 -12.35
C VAL A 60 7.40 -4.46 -13.26
N LYS A 61 7.22 -4.11 -14.55
CA LYS A 61 6.60 -5.02 -15.53
C LYS A 61 7.38 -6.30 -15.73
N ALA A 62 8.71 -6.24 -15.77
CA ALA A 62 9.57 -7.41 -15.91
C ALA A 62 9.43 -8.38 -14.72
N LYS A 63 9.28 -7.85 -13.50
CA LYS A 63 9.04 -8.63 -12.28
C LYS A 63 7.70 -9.36 -12.27
N VAL A 64 6.67 -8.76 -12.86
CA VAL A 64 5.38 -9.43 -13.03
C VAL A 64 5.45 -10.46 -14.16
N ALA A 65 6.08 -10.11 -15.28
CA ALA A 65 6.23 -11.00 -16.43
C ALA A 65 7.07 -12.25 -16.12
N SER A 66 8.05 -12.15 -15.21
CA SER A 66 8.83 -13.31 -14.74
C SER A 66 8.05 -14.24 -13.82
N GLY A 67 6.86 -13.83 -13.34
CA GLY A 67 6.08 -14.55 -12.34
C GLY A 67 6.60 -14.42 -10.91
N GLU A 68 7.58 -13.54 -10.66
CA GLU A 68 8.07 -13.24 -9.30
C GLU A 68 6.98 -12.56 -8.46
N TYR A 69 6.10 -11.79 -9.11
CA TYR A 69 4.94 -11.12 -8.49
C TYR A 69 3.69 -11.30 -9.35
N ALA A 70 2.52 -11.32 -8.70
CA ALA A 70 1.25 -11.49 -9.41
C ALA A 70 0.77 -10.18 -10.06
N THR A 71 1.13 -9.02 -9.50
CA THR A 71 0.68 -7.70 -9.98
C THR A 71 1.73 -6.62 -9.71
N GLU A 72 1.65 -5.51 -10.45
CA GLU A 72 2.51 -4.34 -10.25
C GLU A 72 2.33 -3.73 -8.85
N ASN A 73 1.09 -3.67 -8.35
CA ASN A 73 0.80 -3.17 -7.00
C ASN A 73 1.47 -4.01 -5.91
N GLU A 74 1.68 -5.30 -6.15
CA GLU A 74 2.40 -6.17 -5.22
C GLU A 74 3.88 -5.83 -5.15
N VAL A 75 4.52 -5.62 -6.31
CA VAL A 75 5.93 -5.18 -6.41
C VAL A 75 6.12 -3.87 -5.63
N ILE A 76 5.24 -2.90 -5.85
CA ILE A 76 5.33 -1.59 -5.20
C ILE A 76 5.13 -1.72 -3.68
N ARG A 77 4.12 -2.47 -3.25
CA ARG A 77 3.84 -2.67 -1.83
C ARG A 77 4.97 -3.40 -1.12
N ASP A 78 5.58 -4.40 -1.76
CA ASP A 78 6.72 -5.12 -1.19
C ASP A 78 7.95 -4.22 -1.09
N GLY A 79 8.25 -3.44 -2.14
CA GLY A 79 9.30 -2.44 -2.11
C GLY A 79 9.13 -1.42 -0.98
N LEU A 80 7.90 -0.93 -0.75
CA LEU A 80 7.60 -0.02 0.36
C LEU A 80 7.79 -0.67 1.74
N ARG A 81 7.43 -1.95 1.89
CA ARG A 81 7.68 -2.69 3.14
C ARG A 81 9.16 -2.88 3.40
N ALA A 82 9.94 -3.22 2.38
CA ALA A 82 11.39 -3.36 2.49
C ALA A 82 12.05 -2.04 2.91
N LEU A 83 11.60 -0.92 2.34
CA LEU A 83 12.06 0.41 2.74
C LEU A 83 11.77 0.71 4.22
N LEU A 84 10.51 0.51 4.64
CA LEU A 84 10.11 0.73 6.03
C LEU A 84 10.84 -0.18 7.02
N ALA A 85 11.07 -1.44 6.66
CA ALA A 85 11.81 -2.37 7.49
C ALA A 85 13.27 -1.94 7.68
N ARG A 86 13.91 -1.50 6.59
CA ARG A 86 15.28 -0.96 6.63
C ARG A 86 15.37 0.28 7.50
N ASP A 87 14.44 1.22 7.32
CA ASP A 87 14.46 2.48 8.06
C ASP A 87 14.22 2.24 9.56
N ARG A 88 13.29 1.35 9.93
CA ARG A 88 13.10 0.93 11.34
C ARG A 88 14.34 0.26 11.92
N ALA A 89 14.95 -0.67 11.19
CA ALA A 89 16.16 -1.34 11.66
C ALA A 89 17.31 -0.34 11.88
N MET A 90 17.41 0.69 11.06
CA MET A 90 18.38 1.77 11.24
C MET A 90 18.09 2.58 12.50
N GLU A 91 16.85 3.02 12.68
CA GLU A 91 16.43 3.79 13.87
C GLU A 91 16.63 3.01 15.17
N ASP A 92 16.27 1.72 15.16
CA ASP A 92 16.45 0.85 16.32
C ASP A 92 17.93 0.70 16.66
N TRP A 93 18.79 0.49 15.66
CA TRP A 93 20.24 0.42 15.87
C TRP A 93 20.82 1.75 16.37
N LEU A 94 20.39 2.88 15.83
CA LEU A 94 20.84 4.19 16.29
C LEU A 94 20.45 4.42 17.76
N ARG A 95 19.20 4.15 18.11
CA ARG A 95 18.64 4.34 19.45
C ARG A 95 19.25 3.39 20.48
N ASP A 96 19.41 2.12 20.13
CA ASP A 96 19.74 1.08 21.11
C ASP A 96 21.24 0.79 21.21
N GLU A 97 22.03 1.08 20.17
CA GLU A 97 23.46 0.81 20.16
C GLU A 97 24.29 2.10 20.09
N VAL A 98 23.99 2.99 19.13
CA VAL A 98 24.84 4.16 18.86
C VAL A 98 24.70 5.22 19.94
N VAL A 99 23.48 5.58 20.33
CA VAL A 99 23.24 6.61 21.36
C VAL A 99 23.86 6.21 22.71
N PRO A 100 23.67 4.98 23.23
CA PRO A 100 24.32 4.55 24.47
C PRO A 100 25.85 4.51 24.37
N ALA A 101 26.39 4.05 23.24
CA ALA A 101 27.84 4.03 23.03
C ALA A 101 28.45 5.43 23.01
N ALA A 102 27.77 6.39 22.37
CA ALA A 102 28.19 7.79 22.34
C ALA A 102 28.13 8.43 23.74
N ALA A 103 27.04 8.23 24.48
CA ALA A 103 26.90 8.74 25.84
C ALA A 103 27.96 8.15 26.79
N ALA A 104 28.28 6.87 26.65
CA ALA A 104 29.34 6.23 27.44
C ALA A 104 30.73 6.77 27.11
N LEU A 105 30.99 7.09 25.84
CA LEU A 105 32.25 7.69 25.41
C LEU A 105 32.39 9.14 25.88
N GLU A 106 31.29 9.90 25.90
CA GLU A 106 31.26 11.25 26.44
C GLU A 106 31.51 11.27 27.95
N ALA A 107 30.91 10.33 28.70
CA ALA A 107 31.10 10.18 30.13
C ALA A 107 32.51 9.68 30.50
N GLU A 108 33.09 8.77 29.70
CA GLU A 108 34.40 8.15 29.94
C GLU A 108 35.29 8.22 28.69
N PRO A 109 35.92 9.37 28.40
CA PRO A 109 36.69 9.58 27.17
C PRO A 109 37.89 8.64 27.01
N GLU A 110 38.44 8.14 28.11
CA GLU A 110 39.55 7.16 28.13
C GLU A 110 39.20 5.80 27.53
N ARG A 111 37.92 5.52 27.32
CA ARG A 111 37.44 4.33 26.57
C ARG A 111 37.67 4.45 25.06
N ALA A 112 38.03 5.63 24.56
CA ALA A 112 38.34 5.84 23.15
C ALA A 112 39.51 4.95 22.72
N LEU A 113 39.32 4.21 21.64
CA LEU A 113 40.41 3.48 20.99
C LEU A 113 41.03 4.34 19.89
N SER A 114 42.36 4.35 19.84
CA SER A 114 43.08 4.86 18.67
C SER A 114 42.76 4.03 17.42
N THR A 115 42.96 4.63 16.25
CA THR A 115 42.73 3.98 14.95
C THR A 115 43.51 2.67 14.81
N GLU A 116 44.73 2.62 15.33
CA GLU A 116 45.58 1.44 15.34
C GLU A 116 45.01 0.32 16.23
N GLN A 117 44.54 0.67 17.44
CA GLN A 117 43.89 -0.29 18.34
C GLN A 117 42.59 -0.84 17.76
N VAL A 118 41.79 -0.02 17.07
CA VAL A 118 40.58 -0.48 16.36
C VAL A 118 40.95 -1.48 15.27
N ARG A 119 41.97 -1.18 14.47
CA ARG A 119 42.45 -2.07 13.39
C ARG A 119 42.90 -3.42 13.93
N GLN A 120 43.69 -3.42 15.01
CA GLN A 120 44.13 -4.64 15.70
C GLN A 120 42.95 -5.44 16.26
N HIS A 121 42.00 -4.76 16.91
CA HIS A 121 40.79 -5.40 17.45
C HIS A 121 39.96 -6.07 16.34
N MET A 122 39.77 -5.40 15.21
CA MET A 122 39.01 -5.93 14.08
C MET A 122 39.73 -7.10 13.40
N ALA A 123 41.07 -7.04 13.27
CA ALA A 123 41.87 -8.15 12.75
C ALA A 123 41.75 -9.40 13.64
N ALA A 124 41.85 -9.23 14.96
CA ALA A 124 41.66 -10.32 15.92
C ALA A 124 40.24 -10.92 15.85
N ARG A 125 39.20 -10.08 15.73
CA ARG A 125 37.81 -10.54 15.54
C ARG A 125 37.65 -11.37 14.27
N ARG A 126 38.26 -10.97 13.15
CA ARG A 126 38.20 -11.70 11.88
C ARG A 126 38.88 -13.07 11.97
N GLN A 127 40.05 -13.15 12.62
CA GLN A 127 40.77 -14.41 12.82
C GLN A 127 39.97 -15.39 13.68
N ARG A 128 39.28 -14.91 14.72
CA ARG A 128 38.39 -15.73 15.56
C ARG A 128 37.18 -16.28 14.80
N LYS A 129 36.65 -15.51 13.84
CA LYS A 129 35.51 -15.91 13.00
C LYS A 129 35.89 -16.88 11.88
N ASN A 130 37.17 -16.92 11.49
CA ASN A 130 37.70 -17.81 10.44
C ASN A 130 38.93 -18.59 10.98
N PRO A 131 38.74 -19.55 11.90
CA PRO A 131 39.84 -20.41 12.33
C PRO A 131 40.06 -21.49 11.27
N GLY A 132 40.70 -21.13 10.16
CA GLY A 132 41.16 -22.09 9.14
C GLY A 132 40.08 -22.92 8.46
N LYS A 133 39.64 -22.50 7.27
CA LYS A 133 39.26 -23.49 6.25
C LYS A 133 40.57 -23.92 5.56
N PRO A 134 40.90 -25.22 5.50
CA PRO A 134 42.04 -25.70 4.72
C PRO A 134 41.86 -25.38 3.23
#